data_AF-A0A9X2HW56-F1
#
_entry.id   AF-A0A9X2HW56-F1
#
_cell.length_a   1.000
_cell.length_b   1.000
_cell.length_c   1.000
_cell.angle_alpha   90.00
_cell.angle_beta   90.00
_cell.angle_gamma   90.00
#
_symmetry.space_group_name_H-M   'P 1'
#
loop_
_entity.id
_entity.type
_entity.pdbx_description
1 polymer ?
#
loop_
_entity_poly.entity_id
_entity_poly.type
_entity_poly.pdbx_seq_one_letter_code
_entity_poly.pdbx_strand_id
1 'polypeptide(L)'
;MSKAEGHEIESGKLQSPESSAALAANAFGWFLERPADLPPPPPIADLDWPAERLEIERQMRFPWNGGRHPWLDAAVETPSHIIGIESKRYEPFRDAKKVNLSPAYDRDVWGAYMRPFTAMCDRLRSGELAFTHLEAAQLVKHAFGLVTEGRRVQKAPVLLYLFAEPACRGPRTVSKNALARHREEIARFAAEVDGAEVRFAACSYREWLANWSGEARIHANSLLAHFQP
;
A
#
# COMPACT_ATOMS: atom_id res chain seq x y z
N MET A 1 -2.19 19.34 -14.62
CA MET A 1 -3.15 18.24 -14.41
C MET A 1 -3.27 17.44 -15.70
N SER A 2 -2.46 16.40 -15.89
CA SER A 2 -2.72 15.37 -16.91
C SER A 2 -1.86 14.13 -16.68
N LYS A 3 -2.49 12.97 -16.84
CA LYS A 3 -2.02 11.58 -16.71
C LYS A 3 -1.95 10.98 -15.30
N ALA A 4 -3.13 10.81 -14.68
CA ALA A 4 -3.41 9.59 -13.93
C ALA A 4 -4.05 8.59 -14.92
N GLU A 5 -3.40 7.47 -15.21
CA GLU A 5 -4.00 6.36 -15.99
C GLU A 5 -4.82 5.41 -15.12
N GLY A 6 -4.88 5.66 -13.81
CA GLY A 6 -6.02 5.21 -13.02
C GLY A 6 -7.24 5.98 -13.55
N HIS A 7 -8.12 5.34 -14.31
CA HIS A 7 -9.42 5.91 -14.71
C HIS A 7 -10.33 6.20 -13.49
N GLU A 8 -9.80 6.58 -12.32
CA GLU A 8 -10.52 6.66 -11.06
C GLU A 8 -11.40 7.91 -10.97
N ILE A 9 -10.96 9.00 -11.60
CA ILE A 9 -11.71 10.24 -11.80
C ILE A 9 -12.88 9.98 -12.78
N GLU A 10 -12.62 9.32 -13.92
CA GLU A 10 -13.64 9.02 -14.93
C GLU A 10 -14.60 7.89 -14.50
N SER A 11 -14.15 6.94 -13.68
CA SER A 11 -14.97 5.80 -13.23
C SER A 11 -15.83 6.11 -12.00
N GLY A 12 -15.83 7.36 -11.50
CA GLY A 12 -16.56 7.75 -10.28
C GLY A 12 -16.06 7.09 -8.99
N LYS A 13 -14.88 6.45 -9.02
CA LYS A 13 -14.34 5.71 -7.87
C LYS A 13 -13.92 6.64 -6.73
N LEU A 14 -13.44 7.84 -7.04
CA LEU A 14 -13.12 8.84 -6.03
C LEU A 14 -14.36 9.35 -5.27
N GLN A 15 -15.56 9.22 -5.85
CA GLN A 15 -16.83 9.62 -5.23
C GLN A 15 -17.56 8.47 -4.54
N SER A 16 -17.08 7.22 -4.70
CA SER A 16 -17.74 6.07 -4.08
C SER A 16 -17.40 5.99 -2.58
N PRO A 17 -18.41 5.96 -1.68
CA PRO A 17 -18.21 5.73 -0.26
C PRO A 17 -17.62 4.36 0.08
N GLU A 18 -17.36 3.49 -0.90
CA GLU A 18 -16.68 2.20 -0.72
C GLU A 18 -15.22 2.19 -1.20
N SER A 19 -14.72 3.31 -1.71
CA SER A 19 -13.40 3.35 -2.37
C SER A 19 -12.25 3.45 -1.37
N SER A 20 -11.26 2.57 -1.53
CA SER A 20 -9.96 2.62 -0.86
C SER A 20 -9.12 3.82 -1.31
N ALA A 21 -9.23 4.21 -2.58
CA ALA A 21 -8.59 5.41 -3.12
C ALA A 21 -9.21 6.69 -2.53
N ALA A 22 -10.53 6.75 -2.33
CA ALA A 22 -11.16 7.88 -1.64
C ALA A 22 -10.67 8.00 -0.19
N LEU A 23 -10.55 6.88 0.53
CA LEU A 23 -10.01 6.87 1.88
C LEU A 23 -8.54 7.32 1.90
N ALA A 24 -7.69 6.80 1.01
CA ALA A 24 -6.30 7.22 0.88
C ALA A 24 -6.19 8.71 0.55
N ALA A 25 -6.90 9.17 -0.48
CA ALA A 25 -6.86 10.57 -0.91
C ALA A 25 -7.31 11.53 0.20
N ASN A 26 -8.31 11.16 1.01
CA ASN A 26 -8.72 11.99 2.15
C ASN A 26 -7.71 11.91 3.31
N ALA A 27 -7.11 10.75 3.59
CA ALA A 27 -6.12 10.60 4.64
C ALA A 27 -4.83 11.38 4.34
N PHE A 28 -4.35 11.34 3.09
CA PHE A 28 -3.10 11.97 2.67
C PHE A 28 -3.30 13.39 2.13
N GLY A 29 -4.46 13.70 1.53
CA GLY A 29 -4.70 14.96 0.82
C GLY A 29 -4.50 16.21 1.66
N TRP A 30 -4.81 16.14 2.96
CA TRP A 30 -4.62 17.26 3.89
C TRP A 30 -3.14 17.65 4.08
N PHE A 31 -2.21 16.75 3.73
CA PHE A 31 -0.76 16.94 3.88
C PHE A 31 -0.03 17.26 2.57
N LEU A 32 -0.73 17.38 1.43
CA LEU A 32 -0.07 17.63 0.13
C LEU A 32 0.78 18.90 0.11
N GLU A 33 0.28 19.97 0.73
CA GLU A 33 0.98 21.26 0.84
C GLU A 33 1.76 21.41 2.15
N ARG A 34 1.74 20.37 2.99
CA ARG A 34 2.38 20.32 4.31
C ARG A 34 2.91 18.92 4.64
N PRO A 35 3.78 18.35 3.80
CA PRO A 35 4.22 16.97 3.98
C PRO A 35 4.92 16.77 5.34
N ALA A 36 5.62 17.79 5.85
CA ALA A 36 6.30 17.72 7.12
C ALA A 36 5.37 17.52 8.34
N ASP A 37 4.08 17.85 8.21
CA ASP A 37 3.08 17.68 9.27
C ASP A 37 2.48 16.27 9.29
N LEU A 38 2.77 15.43 8.28
CA LEU A 38 2.27 14.06 8.17
C LEU A 38 2.83 13.19 9.30
N PRO A 39 1.99 12.65 10.20
CA PRO A 39 2.50 11.81 11.27
C PRO A 39 3.01 10.47 10.72
N PRO A 40 4.13 9.94 11.23
CA PRO A 40 4.66 8.66 10.78
C PRO A 40 3.69 7.50 11.07
N PRO A 41 3.45 6.60 10.12
CA PRO A 41 2.80 5.33 10.41
C PRO A 41 3.63 4.53 11.44
N PRO A 42 3.00 3.95 12.48
CA PRO A 42 3.71 3.27 13.56
C PRO A 42 4.81 2.27 13.14
N PRO A 43 4.60 1.36 12.16
CA PRO A 43 5.58 0.33 11.82
C PRO A 43 6.80 0.86 11.05
N ILE A 44 6.81 2.15 10.70
CA ILE A 44 7.89 2.86 10.01
C ILE A 44 8.20 4.21 10.69
N ALA A 45 7.87 4.33 11.98
CA ALA A 45 8.18 5.52 12.77
C ALA A 45 9.66 5.63 13.12
N ASP A 46 10.43 4.56 12.91
CA ASP A 46 11.89 4.52 13.05
C ASP A 46 12.64 5.16 11.87
N LEU A 47 11.94 5.52 10.79
CA LEU A 47 12.55 6.19 9.64
C LEU A 47 12.83 7.68 9.91
N ASP A 48 13.50 8.32 8.96
CA ASP A 48 14.01 9.69 9.02
C ASP A 48 12.95 10.76 8.72
N TRP A 49 11.81 10.71 9.41
CA TRP A 49 10.81 11.79 9.39
C TRP A 49 11.42 13.14 9.83
N PRO A 50 10.92 14.29 9.33
CA PRO A 50 9.64 14.50 8.64
C PRO A 50 9.65 14.12 7.15
N ALA A 51 8.46 13.98 6.57
CA ALA A 51 8.33 13.83 5.13
C ALA A 51 8.64 15.15 4.41
N GLU A 52 9.38 15.04 3.30
CA GLU A 52 9.75 16.15 2.42
C GLU A 52 8.76 16.30 1.26
N ARG A 53 8.17 15.18 0.82
CA ARG A 53 7.25 15.14 -0.32
C ARG A 53 6.15 14.12 -0.09
N LEU A 54 4.96 14.44 -0.59
CA LEU A 54 3.82 13.55 -0.65
C LEU A 54 3.17 13.66 -2.03
N GLU A 55 2.86 12.52 -2.63
CA GLU A 55 2.07 12.41 -3.85
C GLU A 55 0.92 11.42 -3.65
N ILE A 56 -0.23 11.71 -4.24
CA ILE A 56 -1.35 10.77 -4.37
C ILE A 56 -1.31 10.17 -5.77
N GLU A 57 -1.63 8.88 -5.90
CA GLU A 57 -1.61 8.14 -7.15
C GLU A 57 -0.26 8.26 -7.87
N ARG A 58 0.79 7.66 -7.31
CA ARG A 58 2.13 7.70 -7.93
C ARG A 58 2.44 6.41 -8.68
N GLN A 59 2.84 6.56 -9.94
CA GLN A 59 3.35 5.47 -10.76
C GLN A 59 4.75 5.03 -10.29
N MET A 60 4.91 3.73 -10.03
CA MET A 60 6.20 3.10 -9.72
C MET A 60 6.72 2.39 -10.97
N ARG A 61 7.82 2.88 -11.52
CA ARG A 61 8.32 2.43 -12.83
C ARG A 61 9.01 1.08 -12.72
N PHE A 62 8.83 0.24 -13.74
CA PHE A 62 9.67 -0.93 -13.96
C PHE A 62 10.93 -0.53 -14.75
N PRO A 63 12.01 -1.33 -14.74
CA PRO A 63 13.26 -0.95 -15.36
C PRO A 63 13.26 -1.04 -16.90
N TRP A 64 12.13 -1.44 -17.51
CA TRP A 64 11.99 -1.55 -18.96
C TRP A 64 10.99 -0.53 -19.52
N ASN A 65 11.14 -0.25 -20.82
CA ASN A 65 10.23 0.61 -21.55
C ASN A 65 8.91 -0.10 -21.86
N GLY A 66 7.80 0.61 -21.69
CA GLY A 66 6.46 0.13 -22.01
C GLY A 66 5.88 -0.87 -21.02
N GLY A 67 4.63 -1.27 -21.26
CA GLY A 67 3.84 -2.08 -20.34
C GLY A 67 3.16 -1.26 -19.24
N ARG A 68 2.35 -1.92 -18.42
CA ARG A 68 1.60 -1.27 -17.34
C ARG A 68 2.42 -1.27 -16.06
N HIS A 69 2.91 -0.11 -15.68
CA HIS A 69 3.57 0.10 -14.39
C HIS A 69 2.56 0.14 -13.24
N PRO A 70 2.90 -0.38 -12.05
CA PRO A 70 2.06 -0.29 -10.88
C PRO A 70 1.87 1.16 -10.43
N TRP A 71 0.70 1.46 -9.89
CA TRP A 71 0.37 2.74 -9.26
C TRP A 71 0.08 2.48 -7.79
N LEU A 72 0.66 3.27 -6.91
CA LEU A 72 0.39 3.23 -5.47
C LEU A 72 -0.51 4.40 -5.10
N ASP A 73 -1.44 4.18 -4.16
CA ASP A 73 -2.45 5.16 -3.76
C ASP A 73 -1.84 6.44 -3.22
N ALA A 74 -0.69 6.32 -2.55
CA ALA A 74 0.15 7.45 -2.18
C ALA A 74 1.63 7.07 -2.19
N ALA A 75 2.49 8.08 -2.22
CA ALA A 75 3.92 7.93 -2.01
C ALA A 75 4.45 9.09 -1.16
N VAL A 76 5.20 8.76 -0.13
CA VAL A 76 5.89 9.70 0.75
C VAL A 76 7.38 9.59 0.49
N GLU A 77 8.07 10.72 0.42
CA GLU A 77 9.52 10.74 0.47
C GLU A 77 10.00 11.46 1.73
N THR A 78 10.94 10.84 2.43
CA THR A 78 11.78 11.43 3.49
C THR A 78 13.18 11.68 2.91
N PRO A 79 14.16 12.23 3.67
CA PRO A 79 15.51 12.47 3.14
C PRO A 79 16.16 11.24 2.51
N SER A 80 15.98 10.04 3.10
CA SER A 80 16.62 8.80 2.65
C SER A 80 15.67 7.69 2.21
N HIS A 81 14.34 7.83 2.35
CA HIS A 81 13.38 6.78 1.99
C HIS A 81 12.33 7.24 0.97
N ILE A 82 11.90 6.32 0.12
CA ILE A 82 10.64 6.41 -0.63
C ILE A 82 9.69 5.35 -0.10
N ILE A 83 8.57 5.81 0.45
CA ILE A 83 7.53 4.98 1.03
C ILE A 83 6.35 4.94 0.05
N GLY A 84 6.18 3.82 -0.62
CA GLY A 84 5.02 3.56 -1.46
C GLY A 84 3.88 2.97 -0.63
N ILE A 85 2.66 3.49 -0.78
CA ILE A 85 1.52 3.14 0.08
C ILE A 85 0.43 2.48 -0.76
N GLU A 86 0.06 1.26 -0.39
CA GLU A 86 -1.10 0.55 -0.91
C GLU A 86 -2.20 0.55 0.15
N SER A 87 -3.31 1.20 -0.15
CA SER A 87 -4.48 1.37 0.72
C SER A 87 -5.55 0.34 0.39
N LYS A 88 -6.06 -0.35 1.41
CA LYS A 88 -7.21 -1.25 1.28
C LYS A 88 -8.30 -0.89 2.27
N ARG A 89 -9.56 -1.04 1.85
CA ARG A 89 -10.72 -0.81 2.69
C ARG A 89 -11.63 -2.02 2.81
N TYR A 90 -12.24 -2.43 1.71
CA TYR A 90 -13.18 -3.56 1.68
C TYR A 90 -12.68 -4.71 0.82
N GLU A 91 -11.67 -4.45 -0.03
CA GLU A 91 -11.06 -5.40 -0.93
C GLU A 91 -10.63 -6.70 -0.25
N PRO A 92 -10.03 -6.69 0.96
CA PRO A 92 -9.63 -7.95 1.60
C PRO A 92 -10.80 -8.88 1.91
N PHE A 93 -12.02 -8.34 2.02
CA PHE A 93 -13.21 -9.09 2.39
C PHE A 93 -14.17 -9.32 1.21
N ARG A 94 -13.76 -8.94 -0.01
CA ARG A 94 -14.46 -9.25 -1.27
C ARG A 94 -14.08 -10.65 -1.76
N ASP A 95 -14.70 -11.08 -2.86
CA ASP A 95 -14.41 -12.39 -3.44
C ASP A 95 -12.93 -12.51 -3.82
N ALA A 96 -12.38 -13.71 -3.61
CA ALA A 96 -10.97 -13.98 -3.83
C ALA A 96 -10.57 -13.67 -5.28
N LYS A 97 -9.48 -12.91 -5.43
CA LYS A 97 -8.91 -12.62 -6.74
C LYS A 97 -8.01 -13.76 -7.18
N LYS A 98 -8.06 -14.08 -8.47
CA LYS A 98 -7.10 -15.02 -9.07
C LYS A 98 -5.71 -14.39 -9.07
N VAL A 99 -4.72 -15.16 -8.64
CA VAL A 99 -3.31 -14.79 -8.77
C VAL A 99 -3.02 -14.59 -10.26
N ASN A 100 -2.50 -13.42 -10.60
CA ASN A 100 -2.08 -13.08 -11.95
C ASN A 100 -0.74 -12.34 -11.89
N LEU A 101 0.36 -13.07 -12.10
CA LEU A 101 1.72 -12.55 -12.08
C LEU A 101 2.36 -12.78 -13.44
N SER A 102 2.88 -11.72 -14.06
CA SER A 102 3.49 -11.80 -15.39
C SER A 102 4.81 -12.59 -15.34
N PRO A 103 5.13 -13.39 -16.37
CA PRO A 103 6.46 -13.97 -16.54
C PRO A 103 7.58 -12.92 -16.63
N ALA A 104 7.25 -11.66 -16.94
CA ALA A 104 8.22 -10.57 -16.96
C ALA A 104 8.89 -10.32 -15.59
N TYR A 105 8.28 -10.80 -14.50
CA TYR A 105 8.87 -10.71 -13.16
C TYR A 105 10.00 -11.72 -12.92
N ASP A 106 10.19 -12.70 -13.79
CA ASP A 106 11.26 -13.70 -13.69
C ASP A 106 12.61 -13.18 -14.24
N ARG A 107 12.62 -11.94 -14.75
CA ARG A 107 13.83 -11.31 -15.28
C ARG A 107 14.83 -11.04 -14.16
N ASP A 108 16.10 -11.35 -14.42
CA ASP A 108 17.22 -11.07 -13.50
C ASP A 108 17.64 -9.59 -13.56
N VAL A 109 16.73 -8.71 -13.12
CA VAL A 109 16.92 -7.25 -13.12
C VAL A 109 16.63 -6.61 -11.76
N TRP A 110 16.17 -7.41 -10.79
CA TRP A 110 15.73 -6.92 -9.49
C TRP A 110 16.86 -6.78 -8.48
N GLY A 111 17.99 -7.47 -8.69
CA GLY A 111 19.11 -7.50 -7.76
C GLY A 111 18.95 -8.57 -6.65
N ALA A 112 20.08 -8.99 -6.08
CA ALA A 112 20.15 -10.15 -5.18
C ALA A 112 19.37 -9.98 -3.86
N TYR A 113 19.13 -8.73 -3.43
CA TYR A 113 18.35 -8.41 -2.23
C TYR A 113 16.83 -8.43 -2.47
N MET A 114 16.36 -8.65 -3.71
CA MET A 114 14.93 -8.84 -4.00
C MET A 114 14.51 -10.33 -4.01
N ARG A 115 15.43 -11.24 -3.67
CA ARG A 115 15.16 -12.70 -3.61
C ARG A 115 13.92 -13.09 -2.80
N PRO A 116 13.61 -12.47 -1.63
CA PRO A 116 12.39 -12.82 -0.90
C PRO A 116 11.11 -12.54 -1.71
N PHE A 117 11.06 -11.43 -2.45
CA PHE A 117 9.91 -11.11 -3.31
C PHE A 117 9.83 -11.99 -4.57
N THR A 118 10.96 -12.39 -5.17
CA THR A 118 10.94 -13.34 -6.29
C THR A 118 10.49 -14.73 -5.82
N ALA A 119 10.94 -15.19 -4.65
CA ALA A 119 10.48 -16.44 -4.05
C ALA A 119 8.98 -16.40 -3.71
N MET A 120 8.48 -15.28 -3.17
CA MET A 120 7.04 -15.06 -2.98
C MET A 120 6.28 -15.15 -4.30
N CYS A 121 6.79 -14.53 -5.37
CA CYS A 121 6.21 -14.58 -6.72
C CYS A 121 6.07 -16.03 -7.21
N ASP A 122 7.12 -16.84 -7.08
CA ASP A 122 7.14 -18.24 -7.51
C ASP A 122 6.16 -19.10 -6.73
N ARG A 123 6.12 -18.97 -5.40
CA ARG A 123 5.22 -19.74 -4.53
C ARG A 123 3.75 -19.40 -4.71
N LEU A 124 3.45 -18.13 -5.00
CA LEU A 124 2.10 -17.70 -5.38
C LEU A 124 1.69 -18.28 -6.74
N ARG A 125 2.62 -18.31 -7.70
CA ARG A 125 2.37 -18.82 -9.06
C ARG A 125 2.19 -20.34 -9.09
N SER A 126 2.97 -21.07 -8.29
CA SER A 126 2.88 -22.53 -8.17
C SER A 126 1.67 -22.99 -7.34
N GLY A 127 1.10 -22.09 -6.53
CA GLY A 127 0.03 -22.39 -5.57
C GLY A 127 0.53 -23.03 -4.28
N GLU A 128 1.85 -23.12 -4.07
CA GLU A 128 2.43 -23.55 -2.78
C GLU A 128 2.03 -22.61 -1.64
N LEU A 129 1.90 -21.32 -1.96
CA LEU A 129 1.45 -20.29 -1.04
C LEU A 129 0.19 -19.61 -1.60
N ALA A 130 -0.81 -19.44 -0.74
CA ALA A 130 -2.04 -18.74 -1.06
C ALA A 130 -2.49 -17.88 0.12
N PHE A 131 -3.17 -16.79 -0.22
CA PHE A 131 -3.75 -15.84 0.72
C PHE A 131 -5.22 -15.65 0.37
N THR A 132 -6.08 -15.66 1.38
CA THR A 132 -7.54 -15.54 1.20
C THR A 132 -7.97 -14.08 1.16
N HIS A 133 -7.43 -13.26 2.05
CA HIS A 133 -7.78 -11.85 2.23
C HIS A 133 -6.69 -10.91 1.70
N LEU A 134 -5.42 -11.29 1.85
CA LEU A 134 -4.31 -10.47 1.37
C LEU A 134 -4.08 -10.65 -0.14
N GLU A 135 -4.10 -9.55 -0.91
CA GLU A 135 -3.76 -9.58 -2.34
C GLU A 135 -2.24 -9.58 -2.55
N ALA A 136 -1.57 -10.64 -2.09
CA ALA A 136 -0.10 -10.75 -2.10
C ALA A 136 0.53 -10.58 -3.49
N ALA A 137 -0.15 -11.07 -4.54
CA ALA A 137 0.31 -10.90 -5.91
C ALA A 137 0.37 -9.42 -6.34
N GLN A 138 -0.51 -8.57 -5.80
CA GLN A 138 -0.45 -7.14 -6.06
C GLN A 138 0.72 -6.49 -5.30
N LEU A 139 0.92 -6.85 -4.04
CA LEU A 139 2.04 -6.33 -3.24
C LEU A 139 3.41 -6.66 -3.84
N VAL A 140 3.58 -7.88 -4.35
CA VAL A 140 4.79 -8.29 -5.09
C VAL A 140 5.05 -7.36 -6.29
N LYS A 141 4.00 -7.04 -7.07
CA LYS A 141 4.14 -6.12 -8.22
C LYS A 141 4.56 -4.72 -7.78
N HIS A 142 3.96 -4.21 -6.70
CA HIS A 142 4.32 -2.90 -6.17
C HIS A 142 5.76 -2.87 -5.69
N ALA A 143 6.24 -3.91 -5.00
CA ALA A 143 7.63 -3.99 -4.56
C ALA A 143 8.62 -3.96 -5.75
N PHE A 144 8.34 -4.67 -6.84
CA PHE A 144 9.19 -4.62 -8.05
C PHE A 144 9.21 -3.23 -8.71
N GLY A 145 8.09 -2.52 -8.73
CA GLY A 145 8.07 -1.14 -9.19
C GLY A 145 8.84 -0.22 -8.24
N LEU A 146 8.66 -0.41 -6.93
CA LEU A 146 9.22 0.47 -5.91
C LEU A 146 10.74 0.33 -5.77
N VAL A 147 11.31 -0.87 -5.90
CA VAL A 147 12.78 -1.04 -5.87
C VAL A 147 13.46 -0.28 -6.99
N THR A 148 12.85 -0.30 -8.18
CA THR A 148 13.37 0.42 -9.35
C THR A 148 13.25 1.92 -9.13
N GLU A 149 12.12 2.37 -8.59
CA GLU A 149 11.89 3.78 -8.32
C GLU A 149 12.82 4.31 -7.22
N GLY A 150 13.01 3.56 -6.14
CA GLY A 150 13.94 3.88 -5.05
C GLY A 150 15.35 4.09 -5.56
N ARG A 151 15.84 3.19 -6.43
CA ARG A 151 17.15 3.37 -7.08
C ARG A 151 17.21 4.61 -7.96
N ARG A 152 16.13 4.92 -8.70
CA ARG A 152 16.07 6.10 -9.57
C ARG A 152 16.13 7.41 -8.79
N VAL A 153 15.45 7.48 -7.64
CA VAL A 153 15.46 8.66 -6.76
C VAL A 153 16.54 8.60 -5.67
N GLN A 154 17.36 7.55 -5.68
CA GLN A 154 18.44 7.29 -4.72
C GLN A 154 17.97 7.23 -3.25
N LYS A 155 16.82 6.60 -3.01
CA LYS A 155 16.22 6.41 -1.68
C LYS A 155 15.90 4.95 -1.40
N ALA A 156 16.01 4.55 -0.14
CA ALA A 156 15.66 3.20 0.32
C ALA A 156 14.14 2.97 0.19
N PRO A 157 13.70 1.89 -0.49
CA PRO A 157 12.29 1.67 -0.77
C PRO A 157 11.55 0.98 0.39
N VAL A 158 10.36 1.47 0.72
CA VAL A 158 9.47 0.88 1.73
C VAL A 158 8.06 0.73 1.17
N LEU A 159 7.51 -0.48 1.17
CA LEU A 159 6.12 -0.73 0.81
C LEU A 159 5.27 -0.78 2.09
N LEU A 160 4.44 0.24 2.29
CA LEU A 160 3.46 0.29 3.38
C LEU A 160 2.10 -0.21 2.90
N TYR A 161 1.61 -1.29 3.50
CA TYR A 161 0.24 -1.76 3.35
C TYR A 161 -0.65 -1.16 4.44
N LEU A 162 -1.54 -0.24 4.05
CA LEU A 162 -2.43 0.46 4.96
C LEU A 162 -3.85 -0.07 4.77
N PHE A 163 -4.46 -0.61 5.84
CA PHE A 163 -5.74 -1.32 5.71
C PHE A 163 -6.82 -0.85 6.67
N ALA A 164 -8.07 -0.98 6.25
CA ALA A 164 -9.22 -0.80 7.10
C ALA A 164 -9.71 -2.12 7.71
N GLU A 165 -10.38 -2.03 8.86
CA GLU A 165 -11.05 -3.12 9.56
C GLU A 165 -12.54 -2.79 9.78
N PRO A 166 -13.33 -2.70 8.70
CA PRO A 166 -14.71 -2.29 8.79
C PRO A 166 -15.57 -3.38 9.46
N ALA A 167 -16.53 -2.98 10.28
CA ALA A 167 -17.51 -3.90 10.85
C ALA A 167 -18.48 -4.48 9.81
N CYS A 168 -18.80 -3.70 8.78
CA CYS A 168 -19.75 -4.05 7.72
C CYS A 168 -19.29 -3.54 6.34
N ARG A 169 -19.70 -4.25 5.29
CA ARG A 169 -19.66 -3.81 3.89
C ARG A 169 -21.08 -3.81 3.33
N GLY A 170 -21.68 -2.63 3.21
CA GLY A 170 -23.12 -2.51 2.94
C GLY A 170 -23.93 -3.32 3.96
N PRO A 171 -24.83 -4.23 3.53
CA PRO A 171 -25.64 -5.04 4.45
C PRO A 171 -24.89 -6.24 5.04
N ARG A 172 -23.64 -6.53 4.61
CA ARG A 172 -22.90 -7.72 5.04
C ARG A 172 -21.96 -7.39 6.20
N THR A 173 -22.10 -8.10 7.31
CA THR A 173 -21.13 -8.04 8.42
C THR A 173 -19.81 -8.69 8.02
N VAL A 174 -18.69 -8.03 8.32
CA VAL A 174 -17.36 -8.63 8.23
C VAL A 174 -17.11 -9.39 9.52
N SER A 175 -16.83 -10.70 9.42
CA SER A 175 -16.64 -11.51 10.61
C SER A 175 -15.31 -11.19 11.30
N LYS A 176 -15.28 -11.28 12.64
CA LYS A 176 -14.03 -11.14 13.41
C LYS A 176 -12.96 -12.13 12.96
N ASN A 177 -13.36 -13.33 12.55
CA ASN A 177 -12.44 -14.34 12.03
C ASN A 177 -11.80 -13.90 10.70
N ALA A 178 -12.54 -13.22 9.82
CA ALA A 178 -11.99 -12.69 8.57
C ALA A 178 -10.97 -11.57 8.84
N LEU A 179 -11.26 -10.67 9.79
CA LEU A 179 -10.31 -9.63 10.22
C LEU A 179 -9.04 -10.24 10.82
N ALA A 180 -9.19 -11.21 11.73
CA ALA A 180 -8.05 -11.91 12.34
C ALA A 180 -7.21 -12.64 11.29
N ARG A 181 -7.86 -13.36 10.37
CA ARG A 181 -7.18 -14.06 9.29
C ARG A 181 -6.44 -13.11 8.36
N HIS A 182 -7.02 -11.95 8.05
CA HIS A 182 -6.35 -10.93 7.25
C HIS A 182 -5.07 -10.43 7.91
N ARG A 183 -5.08 -10.19 9.23
CA ARG A 183 -3.87 -9.83 9.99
C ARG A 183 -2.83 -10.96 10.03
N GLU A 184 -3.25 -12.21 10.22
CA GLU A 184 -2.35 -13.37 10.15
C GLU A 184 -1.66 -13.48 8.78
N GLU A 185 -2.41 -13.23 7.71
CA GLU A 185 -1.91 -13.23 6.34
C GLU A 185 -0.91 -12.10 6.08
N ILE A 186 -1.17 -10.89 6.59
CA ILE A 186 -0.22 -9.77 6.55
C ILE A 186 1.08 -10.15 7.28
N ALA A 187 0.97 -10.69 8.49
CA ALA A 187 2.14 -11.08 9.28
C ALA A 187 2.95 -12.18 8.58
N ARG A 188 2.27 -13.17 7.98
CA ARG A 188 2.93 -14.21 7.17
C ARG A 188 3.64 -13.59 5.97
N PHE A 189 2.97 -12.72 5.20
CA PHE A 189 3.60 -12.06 4.06
C PHE A 189 4.83 -11.26 4.48
N ALA A 190 4.75 -10.50 5.58
CA ALA A 190 5.86 -9.74 6.12
C ALA A 190 7.07 -10.63 6.45
N ALA A 191 6.84 -11.76 7.14
CA ALA A 191 7.91 -12.70 7.47
C ALA A 191 8.57 -13.33 6.22
N GLU A 192 7.78 -13.62 5.19
CA GLU A 192 8.27 -14.26 3.96
C GLU A 192 9.09 -13.32 3.07
N VAL A 193 8.88 -11.99 3.20
CA VAL A 193 9.62 -10.97 2.43
C VAL A 193 10.63 -10.19 3.26
N ASP A 194 10.84 -10.58 4.51
CA ASP A 194 11.77 -9.91 5.42
C ASP A 194 13.21 -9.94 4.89
N GLY A 195 13.98 -8.90 5.22
CA GLY A 195 15.35 -8.72 4.74
C GLY A 195 15.49 -8.40 3.26
N ALA A 196 14.39 -8.20 2.53
CA ALA A 196 14.43 -7.71 1.16
C ALA A 196 14.86 -6.24 1.08
N GLU A 197 15.37 -5.81 -0.09
CA GLU A 197 15.70 -4.41 -0.37
C GLU A 197 14.48 -3.48 -0.20
N VAL A 198 13.30 -3.95 -0.59
CA VAL A 198 12.03 -3.27 -0.28
C VAL A 198 11.57 -3.75 1.09
N ARG A 199 11.65 -2.88 2.10
CA ARG A 199 11.06 -3.18 3.42
C ARG A 199 9.54 -3.21 3.29
N PHE A 200 8.91 -4.31 3.71
CA PHE A 200 7.47 -4.36 3.85
C PHE A 200 7.05 -3.95 5.27
N ALA A 201 6.03 -3.09 5.36
CA ALA A 201 5.42 -2.69 6.61
C ALA A 201 3.90 -2.67 6.46
N ALA A 202 3.18 -2.84 7.56
CA ALA A 202 1.72 -2.77 7.54
C ALA A 202 1.15 -2.27 8.88
N CYS A 203 0.08 -1.49 8.79
CA CYS A 203 -0.73 -1.09 9.93
C CYS A 203 -2.15 -0.79 9.47
N SER A 204 -3.09 -0.78 10.41
CA SER A 204 -4.45 -0.33 10.11
C SER A 204 -4.53 1.20 10.09
N TYR A 205 -5.54 1.73 9.40
CA TYR A 205 -5.87 3.16 9.47
C TYR A 205 -6.11 3.60 10.91
N ARG A 206 -6.80 2.79 11.72
CA ARG A 206 -7.06 3.14 13.14
C ARG A 206 -5.77 3.24 13.95
N GLU A 207 -4.83 2.32 13.74
CA GLU A 207 -3.52 2.36 14.41
C GLU A 207 -2.73 3.61 14.02
N TRP A 208 -2.75 3.99 12.74
CA TRP A 208 -2.05 5.20 12.29
C TRP A 208 -2.73 6.49 12.79
N LEU A 209 -4.04 6.61 12.63
CA LEU A 209 -4.82 7.78 13.05
C LEU A 209 -4.78 7.98 14.58
N ALA A 210 -4.61 6.90 15.35
CA ALA A 210 -4.45 6.97 16.80
C ALA A 210 -3.24 7.80 17.24
N ASN A 211 -2.21 7.93 16.41
CA ASN A 211 -0.98 8.67 16.72
C ASN A 211 -1.02 10.15 16.31
N TRP A 212 -2.07 10.60 15.63
CA TRP A 212 -2.13 11.99 15.15
C TRP A 212 -2.32 12.97 16.31
N SER A 213 -1.82 14.20 16.21
CA SER A 213 -1.95 15.20 17.28
C SER A 213 -2.21 16.60 16.70
N GLY A 214 -2.49 17.59 17.55
CA GLY A 214 -2.78 18.95 17.10
C GLY A 214 -3.96 19.01 16.11
N GLU A 215 -3.84 19.85 15.07
CA GLU A 215 -4.85 19.97 14.00
C GLU A 215 -5.06 18.66 13.24
N ALA A 216 -4.01 17.83 13.10
CA ALA A 216 -4.13 16.53 12.47
C ALA A 216 -5.15 15.67 13.21
N ARG A 217 -5.19 15.71 14.55
CA ARG A 217 -6.18 14.95 15.32
C ARG A 217 -7.62 15.28 14.91
N ILE A 218 -7.92 16.53 14.57
CA ILE A 218 -9.25 16.94 14.11
C ILE A 218 -9.57 16.27 12.77
N HIS A 219 -8.61 16.28 11.83
CA HIS A 219 -8.75 15.59 10.54
C HIS A 219 -8.91 14.07 10.71
N ALA A 220 -8.10 13.44 11.59
CA ALA A 220 -8.21 12.02 11.94
C ALA A 220 -9.62 11.66 12.45
N ASN A 221 -10.18 12.47 13.34
CA ASN A 221 -11.52 12.24 13.87
C ASN A 221 -12.59 12.31 12.76
N SER A 222 -12.47 13.25 11.82
CA SER A 222 -13.35 13.34 10.64
C SER A 222 -13.24 12.10 9.75
N LEU A 223 -12.02 11.59 9.53
CA LEU A 223 -11.80 10.35 8.78
C LEU A 223 -12.45 9.14 9.46
N LEU A 224 -12.25 9.00 10.78
CA LEU A 224 -12.85 7.91 11.57
C LEU A 224 -14.38 7.96 11.53
N ALA A 225 -14.98 9.15 11.62
CA ALA A 225 -16.42 9.32 11.58
C ALA A 225 -17.00 9.03 10.18
N HIS A 226 -16.34 9.51 9.12
CA HIS A 226 -16.85 9.39 7.76
C HIS A 226 -16.62 8.01 7.15
N PHE A 227 -15.39 7.50 7.24
CA PHE A 227 -15.00 6.26 6.56
C PHE A 227 -15.20 5.01 7.41
N GLN A 228 -15.20 5.17 8.74
CA GLN A 228 -15.21 4.07 9.71
C GLN A 228 -14.21 2.97 9.30
N PRO A 229 -12.94 3.32 9.05
CA PRO A 229 -11.96 2.39 8.55
C PRO A 229 -11.54 1.39 9.62
#